data_AF-A0A8S2XZB0-F1
#
_entry.id   AF-A0A8S2XZB0-F1
#
_cell.length_a   1.000
_cell.length_b   1.000
_cell.length_c   1.000
_cell.angle_alpha   90.00
_cell.angle_beta   90.00
_cell.angle_gamma   90.00
#
_symmetry.space_group_name_H-M   'P 1'
#
loop_
_entity.id
_entity.type
_entity.pdbx_description
1 polymer ?
#
loop_
_entity_poly.entity_id
_entity_poly.type
_entity_poly.pdbx_seq_one_letter_code
_entity_poly.pdbx_strand_id
1 'polypeptide(L)'
;LDCSLFPKLQHIRVALNYIRNMSIPDEFVSLWRYLALAYENDSFVKSCPSDQEINWHWMRGGASAQQVLQLQKEKPKYSFEVPDYPR
;
A
#
# COMPACT_ATOMS: atom_id res chain seq x y z
N LEU A 1 3.90 18.64 1.50
CA LEU A 1 2.57 18.11 1.13
C LEU A 1 2.67 16.62 0.82
N ASP A 2 3.64 16.21 0.01
CA ASP A 2 3.79 14.81 -0.45
C ASP A 2 4.04 13.81 0.68
N CYS A 3 4.84 14.19 1.70
CA CYS A 3 5.10 13.33 2.87
C CYS A 3 3.85 13.00 3.71
N SER A 4 2.74 13.73 3.54
CA SER A 4 1.47 13.40 4.20
C SER A 4 0.48 12.69 3.29
N LEU A 5 0.60 12.83 1.96
CA LEU A 5 -0.29 12.23 0.99
C LEU A 5 0.18 10.85 0.53
N PHE A 6 1.47 10.67 0.22
CA PHE A 6 2.00 9.37 -0.20
C PHE A 6 1.71 8.24 0.79
N PRO A 7 1.91 8.41 2.12
CA PRO A 7 1.60 7.33 3.06
C PRO A 7 0.11 6.98 3.08
N LYS A 8 -0.77 7.99 2.95
CA LYS A 8 -2.22 7.75 2.93
C LYS A 8 -2.66 6.99 1.68
N LEU A 9 -2.13 7.36 0.52
CA LEU A 9 -2.43 6.67 -0.73
C LEU A 9 -1.92 5.23 -0.71
N GLN A 10 -0.71 4.98 -0.20
CA GLN A 10 -0.18 3.63 -0.05
C GLN A 10 -1.03 2.79 0.91
N HIS A 11 -1.44 3.37 2.04
CA HIS A 11 -2.33 2.69 2.99
C HIS A 11 -3.68 2.32 2.34
N ILE A 12 -4.29 3.24 1.60
CA ILE A 12 -5.53 2.98 0.86
C ILE A 12 -5.31 1.83 -0.11
N ARG A 13 -4.28 1.89 -0.96
CA ARG A 13 -3.99 0.85 -1.95
C ARG A 13 -3.84 -0.54 -1.33
N VAL A 14 -3.02 -0.66 -0.29
CA VAL A 14 -2.69 -1.95 0.34
C VAL A 14 -3.88 -2.48 1.16
N ALA A 15 -4.45 -1.65 2.03
CA ALA A 15 -5.50 -2.08 2.94
C ALA A 15 -6.81 -2.37 2.21
N LEU A 16 -7.16 -1.57 1.18
CA LEU A 16 -8.37 -1.80 0.39
C LEU A 16 -8.31 -3.13 -0.35
N ASN A 17 -7.16 -3.46 -0.94
CA ASN A 17 -6.96 -4.74 -1.62
C ASN A 17 -7.10 -5.91 -0.64
N TYR A 18 -6.47 -5.83 0.54
CA TYR A 18 -6.51 -6.91 1.51
C TYR A 18 -7.89 -7.10 2.17
N ILE A 19 -8.54 -5.99 2.56
CA ILE A 19 -9.75 -6.01 3.41
C ILE A 19 -11.04 -6.10 2.58
N ARG A 20 -11.03 -5.59 1.35
CA ARG A 20 -12.22 -5.49 0.49
C ARG A 20 -12.03 -6.13 -0.89
N ASN A 21 -10.85 -6.66 -1.20
CA ASN A 21 -10.53 -7.20 -2.52
C ASN A 21 -10.81 -6.19 -3.65
N MET A 22 -10.49 -4.92 -3.38
CA MET A 22 -10.68 -3.80 -4.29
C MET A 22 -9.34 -3.09 -4.55
N SER A 23 -9.08 -2.72 -5.79
CA SER A 23 -7.91 -1.93 -6.19
C SER A 23 -8.31 -0.49 -6.52
N ILE A 24 -7.31 0.39 -6.58
CA ILE A 24 -7.49 1.71 -7.19
C ILE A 24 -7.77 1.49 -8.69
N PRO A 25 -8.88 2.00 -9.25
CA PRO A 25 -9.19 1.85 -10.67
C PRO A 25 -8.09 2.40 -11.59
N ASP A 26 -7.86 1.72 -12.71
CA ASP A 26 -6.82 2.10 -13.69
C ASP A 26 -7.16 3.39 -14.45
N GLU A 27 -8.43 3.79 -14.49
CA GLU A 27 -8.88 5.06 -15.06
C GLU A 27 -8.31 6.29 -14.33
N PHE A 28 -7.85 6.16 -13.08
CA PHE A 28 -7.22 7.24 -12.33
C PHE A 28 -5.74 7.44 -12.70
N VAL A 29 -5.47 7.67 -13.99
CA VAL A 29 -4.11 7.77 -14.56
C VAL A 29 -3.23 8.80 -13.83
N SER A 30 -3.76 10.00 -13.55
CA SER A 30 -3.01 11.05 -12.84
C SER A 30 -2.62 10.64 -11.41
N LEU A 31 -3.46 9.85 -10.74
CA LEU A 31 -3.18 9.32 -9.40
C LEU A 31 -2.10 8.24 -9.46
N TRP A 32 -2.18 7.33 -10.43
CA TRP A 32 -1.16 6.33 -10.66
C TRP A 32 0.20 6.94 -11.02
N ARG A 33 0.22 7.98 -11.86
CA ARG A 33 1.43 8.74 -12.15
C ARG A 33 2.00 9.41 -10.90
N TYR A 34 1.13 9.93 -10.03
CA TYR A 34 1.56 10.52 -8.77
C TYR A 34 2.12 9.47 -7.79
N LEU A 35 1.55 8.27 -7.75
CA LEU A 35 2.10 7.13 -7.00
C LEU A 35 3.45 6.66 -7.56
N ALA A 36 3.63 6.66 -8.87
CA ALA A 36 4.93 6.33 -9.48
C ALA A 36 6.04 7.27 -8.98
N LEU A 37 5.77 8.57 -8.87
CA LEU A 37 6.71 9.54 -8.28
C LEU A 37 7.03 9.23 -6.81
N ALA A 38 6.08 8.67 -6.05
CA ALA A 38 6.33 8.23 -4.68
C ALA A 38 7.30 7.04 -4.65
N TYR A 39 7.15 6.09 -5.57
CA TYR A 39 7.98 4.88 -5.62
C TYR A 39 9.38 5.13 -6.19
N GLU A 40 9.58 6.21 -6.92
CA GLU A 40 10.91 6.72 -7.30
C GLU A 40 11.59 7.54 -6.18
N ASN A 41 10.82 7.94 -5.16
CA ASN A 41 11.33 8.76 -4.06
C ASN A 41 11.97 7.91 -2.96
N ASP A 42 13.30 7.99 -2.84
CA ASP A 42 14.10 7.31 -1.82
C ASP A 42 13.61 7.51 -0.38
N SER A 43 13.14 8.71 -0.04
CA SER A 43 12.68 9.02 1.31
C SER A 43 11.37 8.30 1.62
N PHE A 44 10.49 8.19 0.62
CA PHE A 44 9.26 7.42 0.75
C PHE A 44 9.57 5.92 0.83
N VAL A 45 10.36 5.38 -0.10
CA VAL A 45 10.71 3.94 -0.16
C VAL A 45 11.38 3.46 1.13
N LYS A 46 12.31 4.24 1.69
CA LYS A 46 13.02 3.87 2.93
C LYS A 46 12.16 3.98 4.19
N SER A 47 11.12 4.80 4.18
CA SER A 47 10.23 5.00 5.33
C SER A 47 8.92 4.23 5.25
N CYS A 48 8.59 3.66 4.09
CA CYS A 48 7.35 2.93 3.90
C CYS A 48 7.38 1.60 4.67
N PRO A 49 6.36 1.31 5.51
CA PRO A 49 6.20 0.00 6.13
C PRO A 49 5.88 -1.06 5.07
N SER A 50 6.05 -2.32 5.43
CA SER A 50 5.64 -3.45 4.60
C SER A 50 4.12 -3.53 4.46
N ASP A 51 3.65 -4.17 3.38
CA ASP A 51 2.22 -4.35 3.13
C ASP A 51 1.54 -5.08 4.30
N GLN A 52 2.24 -6.03 4.93
CA GLN A 52 1.75 -6.77 6.09
C GLN A 52 1.54 -5.88 7.32
N GLU A 53 2.45 -4.95 7.59
CA GLU A 53 2.32 -4.00 8.70
C GLU A 53 1.16 -3.03 8.50
N ILE A 54 0.95 -2.57 7.26
CA ILE A 54 -0.20 -1.74 6.89
C ILE A 54 -1.50 -2.52 7.12
N ASN A 55 -1.59 -3.75 6.61
CA ASN A 55 -2.78 -4.59 6.78
C ASN A 55 -3.06 -4.88 8.25
N TRP A 56 -2.03 -5.20 9.02
CA TRP A 56 -2.17 -5.42 10.45
C TRP A 56 -2.65 -4.17 11.18
N HIS A 57 -2.12 -2.99 10.84
CA HIS A 57 -2.54 -1.71 11.43
C HIS A 57 -4.06 -1.50 11.28
N TRP A 58 -4.60 -1.74 10.09
CA TRP A 58 -6.03 -1.56 9.80
C TRP A 58 -6.94 -2.67 10.34
N MET A 59 -6.41 -3.86 10.60
CA MET A 59 -7.20 -4.98 11.13
C MET A 59 -7.20 -5.10 12.66
N ARG A 60 -6.44 -4.28 13.39
CA ARG A 60 -6.28 -4.35 14.86
C ARG A 60 -7.59 -4.35 15.67
N GLY A 61 -8.73 -3.95 15.10
CA GLY A 61 -10.05 -3.99 15.75
C GLY A 61 -10.94 -5.20 15.43
N GLY A 62 -10.51 -6.13 14.56
CA GLY A 62 -11.36 -7.24 14.09
C GLY A 62 -10.62 -8.48 13.53
N ALA A 63 -9.29 -8.53 13.59
CA ALA A 63 -8.51 -9.68 13.13
C ALA A 63 -8.63 -10.88 14.08
N SER A 64 -8.69 -12.09 13.52
CA SER A 64 -8.48 -13.31 14.28
C SER A 64 -7.01 -13.48 14.65
N ALA A 65 -6.72 -14.17 15.75
CA ALA A 65 -5.34 -14.46 16.17
C ALA A 65 -4.54 -15.21 15.08
N GLN A 66 -5.21 -16.07 14.30
CA GLN A 66 -4.59 -16.81 13.20
C GLN A 66 -4.16 -15.88 12.06
N GLN A 67 -4.98 -14.89 11.69
CA GLN A 67 -4.64 -13.91 10.66
C GLN A 67 -3.43 -13.06 11.06
N VAL A 68 -3.36 -12.65 12.33
CA VAL A 68 -2.20 -11.90 12.85
C VAL A 68 -0.92 -12.74 12.79
N LEU A 69 -0.98 -14.00 13.22
CA LEU A 69 0.16 -14.92 13.16
C LEU A 69 0.63 -15.20 11.73
N GLN A 70 -0.30 -15.25 10.77
CA GLN A 70 0.03 -15.45 9.37
C GLN A 70 0.81 -14.24 8.81
N LEU A 71 0.32 -13.02 9.05
CA LEU A 71 0.99 -11.80 8.59
C LEU A 71 2.42 -11.67 9.14
N GLN A 72 2.65 -12.10 10.38
CA GLN A 72 3.98 -12.08 10.99
C GLN A 72 4.96 -13.11 10.42
N LYS A 73 4.45 -14.20 9.83
CA LYS A 73 5.28 -15.28 9.25
C LYS A 73 5.66 -15.00 7.79
N GLU A 74 4.87 -14.20 7.09
CA GLU A 74 5.12 -13.88 5.69
C GLU A 74 6.33 -12.95 5.54
N LYS A 75 7.11 -13.13 4.46
CA LYS A 75 8.19 -12.21 4.13
C LYS A 75 7.63 -10.81 3.83
N PRO A 76 8.32 -9.73 4.24
CA PRO A 76 7.86 -8.38 3.97
C PRO A 76 7.74 -8.15 2.46
N LYS A 77 6.57 -7.65 2.05
CA LYS A 77 6.27 -7.28 0.65
C LYS A 77 6.01 -5.79 0.56
N TYR A 78 6.25 -5.23 -0.62
CA TYR A 78 6.05 -3.82 -0.90
C TYR A 78 5.34 -3.67 -2.25
N SER A 79 4.08 -3.24 -2.21
CA SER A 79 3.27 -3.03 -3.42
C SER A 79 3.61 -1.69 -4.07
N PHE A 80 4.73 -1.64 -4.82
CA PHE A 80 5.23 -0.45 -5.54
C PHE A 80 5.08 -0.54 -7.07
N GLU A 81 4.36 -1.54 -7.56
CA GLU A 81 4.10 -1.70 -8.99
C GLU A 81 3.06 -0.66 -9.46
N VAL A 82 3.20 -0.11 -10.65
CA VAL A 82 2.17 0.74 -11.25
C VAL A 82 1.78 0.17 -12.62
N PRO A 83 0.51 0.31 -13.05
CA PRO A 83 0.13 -0.10 -14.39
C PRO A 83 0.91 0.71 -15.44
N ASP A 84 1.21 0.09 -16.58
CA ASP A 84 1.95 0.73 -17.67
C ASP A 84 1.02 1.70 -18.41
N TYR A 85 1.24 3.00 -18.23
CA TYR A 85 0.49 4.05 -18.91
C TYR A 85 1.38 4.78 -19.91
N PRO A 86 0.92 5.00 -21.16
CA PRO A 86 1.66 5.83 -22.11
C PRO A 86 1.77 7.26 -21.58
N ARG A 87 2.96 7.86 -21.76
CA ARG A 87 3.28 9.22 -21.31
C ARG A 87 2.56 10.30 -22.09
#